data_AF-A0A7U9MQ54-F1
#
_entry.id   AF-A0A7U9MQ54-F1
#
_cell.length_a   1.000
_cell.length_b   1.000
_cell.length_c   1.000
_cell.angle_alpha   90.00
_cell.angle_beta   90.00
_cell.angle_gamma   90.00
#
_symmetry.space_group_name_H-M   'P 1'
#
loop_
_entity.id
_entity.type
_entity.pdbx_description
1 polymer ?
#
loop_
_entity_poly.entity_id
_entity_poly.type
_entity_poly.pdbx_seq_one_letter_code
_entity_poly.pdbx_strand_id
1 'polypeptide(L)'
;MFNIPIAITSIQDAITRLKNIKDGQEFSLLLPGLRTFLKTLDIDSQSLMELEQRAYYVINEYSDKETMSNLDSARNRVIAYLEQIMTDSPADDRLLTILDNYYLFLEVLLERPPHRRGGIQKEHLSGLKPVRIPAMAQSA
;
A
#
# COMPACT_ATOMS: atom_id res chain seq x y z
N MET A 1 9.08 -14.71 29.87
CA MET A 1 9.62 -14.10 28.64
C MET A 1 8.44 -13.70 27.78
N PHE A 2 8.21 -12.40 27.59
CA PHE A 2 7.16 -11.94 26.69
C PHE A 2 7.67 -12.07 25.26
N ASN A 3 7.07 -12.98 24.51
CA ASN A 3 7.38 -13.21 23.11
C ASN A 3 6.99 -11.95 22.33
N ILE A 4 7.94 -11.33 21.67
CA ILE A 4 7.73 -10.12 20.86
C ILE A 4 6.65 -10.44 19.81
N PRO A 5 5.56 -9.66 19.70
CA PRO A 5 4.62 -9.88 18.61
C PRO A 5 5.38 -9.60 17.32
N ILE A 6 5.47 -10.62 16.46
CA ILE A 6 5.98 -10.51 15.08
C ILE A 6 5.38 -9.23 14.51
N ALA A 7 6.20 -8.27 14.07
CA ALA A 7 5.71 -6.97 13.61
C ALA A 7 4.59 -7.17 12.57
N ILE A 8 3.54 -6.36 12.69
CA ILE A 8 2.48 -6.34 11.67
C ILE A 8 3.09 -5.74 10.40
N THR A 9 2.99 -6.47 9.29
CA THR A 9 3.65 -6.09 8.03
C THR A 9 2.71 -5.39 7.05
N SER A 10 1.40 -5.59 7.20
CA SER A 10 0.36 -4.98 6.37
C SER A 10 -0.99 -4.94 7.10
N ILE A 11 -1.95 -4.17 6.59
CA ILE A 11 -3.32 -4.17 7.11
C ILE A 11 -3.96 -5.56 6.94
N GLN A 12 -3.69 -6.25 5.83
CA GLN A 12 -4.20 -7.60 5.58
C GLN A 12 -3.65 -8.63 6.56
N ASP A 13 -2.37 -8.52 6.93
CA ASP A 13 -1.74 -9.33 7.99
C ASP A 13 -2.45 -9.08 9.34
N ALA A 14 -2.70 -7.81 9.68
CA ALA A 14 -3.45 -7.47 10.90
C ALA A 14 -4.85 -8.09 10.92
N ILE A 15 -5.61 -7.96 9.82
CA ILE A 15 -6.96 -8.55 9.69
C ILE A 15 -6.91 -10.08 9.84
N THR A 16 -5.92 -10.73 9.21
CA THR A 16 -5.75 -12.19 9.27
C THR A 16 -5.46 -12.64 10.70
N ARG A 17 -4.60 -11.92 11.42
CA ARG A 17 -4.30 -12.21 12.83
C ARG A 17 -5.53 -11.97 13.72
N LEU A 18 -6.26 -10.87 13.52
CA LEU A 18 -7.50 -10.58 14.24
C LEU A 18 -8.51 -11.73 14.11
N LYS A 19 -8.73 -12.23 12.88
CA LYS A 19 -9.64 -13.36 12.62
C LYS A 19 -9.26 -14.65 13.36
N ASN A 20 -7.98 -14.83 13.68
CA ASN A 20 -7.45 -16.03 14.32
C ASN A 20 -7.32 -15.92 15.85
N ILE A 21 -7.63 -14.76 16.44
CA ILE A 21 -7.57 -14.55 17.90
C ILE A 21 -8.55 -15.48 18.61
N LYS A 22 -8.06 -16.07 19.70
CA LYS A 22 -8.83 -17.02 20.51
C LYS A 22 -9.38 -16.42 21.80
N ASP A 23 -8.74 -15.39 22.33
CA ASP A 23 -9.11 -14.82 23.62
C ASP A 23 -8.77 -13.32 23.75
N GLY A 24 -9.20 -12.72 24.85
CA GLY A 24 -8.98 -11.30 25.13
C GLY A 24 -7.51 -10.93 25.38
N GLN A 25 -6.66 -11.88 25.78
CA GLN A 25 -5.23 -11.62 25.99
C GLN A 25 -4.53 -11.46 24.64
N GLU A 26 -4.76 -12.39 23.70
CA GLU A 26 -4.24 -12.29 22.34
C GLU A 26 -4.72 -10.99 21.65
N PHE A 27 -5.98 -10.60 21.86
CA PHE A 27 -6.51 -9.34 21.37
C PHE A 27 -5.81 -8.12 21.96
N SER A 28 -5.65 -8.08 23.27
CA SER A 28 -5.00 -6.98 23.98
C SER A 28 -3.52 -6.84 23.61
N LEU A 29 -2.83 -7.95 23.34
CA LEU A 29 -1.43 -7.96 22.90
C LEU A 29 -1.26 -7.48 21.45
N LEU A 30 -2.26 -7.70 20.59
CA LEU A 30 -2.20 -7.30 19.18
C LEU A 30 -2.42 -5.79 18.99
N LEU A 31 -3.29 -5.17 19.78
CA LEU A 31 -3.67 -3.75 19.62
C LEU A 31 -2.49 -2.76 19.67
N PRO A 32 -1.53 -2.85 20.61
CA PRO A 32 -0.36 -1.97 20.61
C PRO A 32 0.50 -2.12 19.36
N GLY A 33 0.64 -3.36 18.85
CA GLY A 33 1.34 -3.66 17.61
C GLY A 33 0.64 -3.02 16.41
N LEU A 34 -0.69 -3.13 16.36
CA LEU A 34 -1.51 -2.53 15.30
C LEU A 34 -1.42 -1.01 15.33
N ARG A 35 -1.56 -0.39 16.50
CA ARG A 35 -1.41 1.05 16.67
C ARG A 35 -0.03 1.54 16.24
N THR A 36 1.02 0.81 16.59
CA THR A 36 2.39 1.13 16.18
C THR A 36 2.55 1.04 14.67
N PHE A 37 2.01 0.00 14.04
CA PHE A 37 2.01 -0.15 12.58
C PHE A 37 1.26 0.99 11.88
N LEU A 38 0.05 1.35 12.32
CA LEU A 38 -0.69 2.45 11.70
C LEU A 38 0.02 3.80 11.84
N LYS A 39 0.75 4.04 12.92
CA LYS A 39 1.62 5.23 13.04
C LYS A 39 2.71 5.26 11.97
N THR A 40 3.25 4.12 11.55
CA THR A 40 4.24 4.07 10.47
C THR A 40 3.65 4.41 9.10
N LEU A 41 2.32 4.29 8.95
CA LEU A 41 1.58 4.69 7.76
C LEU A 41 1.13 6.17 7.81
N ASP A 42 1.62 6.94 8.79
CA ASP A 42 1.26 8.35 8.99
C ASP A 42 -0.26 8.58 9.19
N ILE A 43 -0.96 7.58 9.75
CA ILE A 43 -2.37 7.73 10.13
C ILE A 43 -2.49 8.75 11.27
N ASP A 44 -3.44 9.66 11.13
CA ASP A 44 -3.64 10.76 12.07
C ASP A 44 -4.10 10.30 13.45
N SER A 45 -3.91 11.16 14.45
CA SER A 45 -4.22 10.84 15.84
C SER A 45 -5.71 10.56 16.11
N GLN A 46 -6.62 11.17 15.34
CA GLN A 46 -8.06 10.96 15.51
C GLN A 46 -8.45 9.57 15.02
N SER A 47 -7.89 9.15 13.88
CA SER A 47 -8.04 7.78 13.36
C SER A 47 -7.45 6.73 14.31
N LEU A 48 -6.33 7.02 14.98
CA LEU A 48 -5.78 6.13 16.00
C LEU A 48 -6.65 6.05 17.27
N MET A 49 -7.33 7.14 17.63
CA MET A 49 -8.27 7.15 18.75
C MET A 49 -9.54 6.36 18.42
N GLU A 50 -10.06 6.49 17.20
CA GLU A 50 -11.19 5.69 16.72
C GLU A 50 -10.88 4.18 16.80
N LEU A 51 -9.66 3.76 16.45
CA LEU A 51 -9.22 2.37 16.62
C LEU A 51 -9.40 1.89 18.07
N GLU A 52 -8.95 2.68 19.05
CA GLU A 52 -9.05 2.33 20.47
C GLU A 52 -10.52 2.23 20.92
N GLN A 53 -11.37 3.13 20.45
CA GLN A 53 -12.81 3.11 20.74
C GLN A 53 -13.50 1.87 20.13
N ARG A 54 -13.14 1.51 18.90
CA ARG A 54 -13.66 0.31 18.21
C ARG A 54 -13.22 -0.98 18.89
N ALA A 55 -12.00 -0.98 19.44
CA ALA A 55 -11.43 -2.12 20.14
C ALA A 55 -11.98 -2.29 21.57
N TYR A 56 -12.61 -1.27 22.16
CA TYR A 56 -13.16 -1.36 23.51
C TYR A 56 -14.30 -2.40 23.60
N TYR A 57 -14.24 -3.26 24.61
CA TYR A 57 -15.30 -4.19 24.97
C TYR A 57 -15.43 -4.33 26.49
N VAL A 58 -16.63 -4.69 26.94
CA VAL A 58 -16.93 -4.88 28.36
C VAL A 58 -16.64 -6.32 28.75
N ILE A 59 -15.87 -6.50 29.83
CA ILE A 59 -15.67 -7.79 30.49
C ILE A 59 -16.81 -7.99 31.47
N ASN A 60 -17.54 -9.10 31.34
CA ASN A 60 -18.55 -9.51 32.30
C ASN A 60 -17.93 -10.48 33.33
N GLU A 61 -17.90 -10.07 34.59
CA GLU A 61 -17.35 -10.83 35.72
C GLU A 61 -18.14 -12.11 36.05
N TYR A 62 -19.36 -12.21 35.56
CA TYR A 62 -20.31 -13.28 35.87
C TYR A 62 -20.60 -14.20 34.68
N SER A 63 -20.10 -13.89 33.48
CA SER A 63 -20.38 -14.64 32.25
C SER A 63 -19.24 -14.57 31.25
N ASP A 64 -18.45 -15.66 31.19
CA ASP A 64 -17.41 -15.83 30.19
C ASP A 64 -17.98 -15.80 28.76
N LYS A 65 -19.19 -16.34 28.58
CA LYS A 65 -19.89 -16.34 27.29
C LYS A 65 -20.18 -14.93 26.80
N GLU A 66 -20.61 -14.05 27.68
CA GLU A 66 -20.92 -12.66 27.33
C GLU A 66 -19.64 -11.86 27.07
N THR A 67 -18.61 -12.07 27.90
CA THR A 67 -17.26 -11.52 27.64
C THR A 67 -16.76 -11.93 26.25
N MET A 68 -16.92 -13.19 25.87
CA MET A 68 -16.50 -13.68 24.55
C MET A 68 -17.31 -13.04 23.41
N SER A 69 -18.62 -12.90 23.57
CA SER A 69 -19.47 -12.22 22.58
C SER A 69 -19.11 -10.74 22.41
N ASN A 70 -18.75 -10.07 23.51
CA ASN A 70 -18.32 -8.67 23.51
C ASN A 70 -16.97 -8.52 22.81
N LEU A 71 -16.04 -9.45 23.08
CA LEU A 71 -14.75 -9.53 22.40
C LEU A 71 -14.93 -9.73 20.89
N ASP A 72 -15.78 -10.67 20.47
CA ASP A 72 -16.09 -10.90 19.05
C ASP A 72 -16.62 -9.63 18.38
N SER A 73 -17.49 -8.91 19.08
CA SER A 73 -18.05 -7.65 18.59
C SER A 73 -17.01 -6.54 18.48
N ALA A 74 -16.08 -6.41 19.42
CA ALA A 74 -14.94 -5.48 19.31
C ALA A 74 -14.01 -5.86 18.17
N ARG A 75 -13.64 -7.13 18.06
CA ARG A 75 -12.82 -7.64 16.97
C ARG A 75 -13.41 -7.32 15.60
N ASN A 76 -14.69 -7.58 15.41
CA ASN A 76 -15.37 -7.31 14.13
C ASN A 76 -15.42 -5.81 13.82
N ARG A 77 -15.61 -4.95 14.82
CA ARG A 77 -15.54 -3.50 14.65
C ARG A 77 -14.15 -3.03 14.22
N VAL A 78 -13.08 -3.60 14.79
CA VAL A 78 -11.70 -3.29 14.38
C VAL A 78 -11.42 -3.77 12.96
N ILE A 79 -11.85 -4.97 12.59
CA ILE A 79 -11.69 -5.49 11.22
C ILE A 79 -12.38 -4.56 10.21
N ALA A 80 -13.65 -4.23 10.45
CA ALA A 80 -14.41 -3.35 9.56
C ALA A 80 -13.75 -1.97 9.42
N TYR A 81 -13.19 -1.43 10.50
CA TYR A 81 -12.46 -0.17 10.47
C TYR A 81 -11.19 -0.24 9.63
N LEU A 82 -10.42 -1.32 9.75
CA LEU A 82 -9.23 -1.55 8.91
C LEU A 82 -9.58 -1.69 7.43
N GLU A 83 -10.68 -2.39 7.11
CA GLU A 83 -11.19 -2.50 5.75
C GLU A 83 -11.62 -1.12 5.19
N GLN A 84 -12.25 -0.29 6.02
CA GLN A 84 -12.61 1.07 5.64
C GLN A 84 -11.37 1.91 5.30
N ILE A 85 -10.34 1.91 6.16
CA ILE A 85 -9.09 2.66 5.91
C ILE A 85 -8.41 2.21 4.61
N MET A 86 -8.50 0.91 4.27
CA MET A 86 -7.96 0.42 2.99
C MET A 86 -8.72 0.99 1.79
N THR A 87 -10.04 1.18 1.91
CA THR A 87 -10.91 1.58 0.80
C THR A 87 -10.95 3.10 0.61
N ASP A 88 -10.79 3.87 1.69
CA ASP A 88 -10.83 5.35 1.67
C ASP A 88 -9.51 5.99 1.18
N SER A 89 -8.58 5.21 0.62
CA SER A 89 -7.28 5.71 0.15
C SER A 89 -7.41 6.42 -1.22
N PRO A 90 -7.21 7.75 -1.31
CA PRO A 90 -7.27 8.50 -2.57
C PRO A 90 -6.12 8.15 -3.54
N ALA A 91 -5.18 7.32 -3.11
CA ALA A 91 -4.12 6.80 -3.97
C ALA A 91 -4.66 5.83 -5.01
N ASP A 92 -5.74 5.09 -4.72
CA ASP A 92 -6.33 4.14 -5.67
C ASP A 92 -6.96 4.86 -6.86
N ASP A 93 -7.69 5.95 -6.63
CA ASP A 93 -8.30 6.75 -7.72
C ASP A 93 -7.24 7.39 -8.63
N ARG A 94 -6.13 7.87 -8.03
CA ARG A 94 -5.00 8.43 -8.79
C ARG A 94 -4.25 7.36 -9.57
N LEU A 95 -4.05 6.18 -8.99
CA LEU A 95 -3.38 5.07 -9.66
C LEU A 95 -4.23 4.55 -10.82
N LEU A 96 -5.55 4.41 -10.63
CA LEU A 96 -6.49 4.08 -11.70
C LEU A 96 -6.42 5.10 -12.84
N THR A 97 -6.41 6.39 -12.51
CA THR A 97 -6.26 7.45 -13.51
C THR A 97 -4.93 7.34 -14.27
N ILE A 98 -3.82 7.03 -13.59
CA ILE A 98 -2.51 6.83 -14.24
C ILE A 98 -2.53 5.60 -15.15
N LEU A 99 -3.13 4.50 -14.69
CA LEU A 99 -3.25 3.26 -15.47
C LEU A 99 -4.11 3.48 -16.71
N ASP A 100 -5.26 4.14 -16.59
CA ASP A 100 -6.13 4.49 -17.72
C ASP A 100 -5.38 5.35 -18.76
N ASN A 101 -4.65 6.36 -18.29
CA ASN A 101 -3.82 7.19 -19.17
C ASN A 101 -2.71 6.38 -19.86
N TYR A 102 -2.12 5.41 -19.16
CA TYR A 102 -1.11 4.52 -19.72
C TYR A 102 -1.69 3.57 -20.78
N TYR A 103 -2.89 3.03 -20.55
CA TYR A 103 -3.58 2.20 -21.54
C TYR A 103 -3.94 3.01 -22.80
N LEU A 104 -4.49 4.22 -22.65
CA LEU A 104 -4.74 5.12 -23.78
C LEU A 104 -3.46 5.44 -24.56
N PHE A 105 -2.34 5.63 -23.88
CA PHE A 105 -1.04 5.83 -24.51
C PHE A 105 -0.61 4.59 -25.34
N LEU A 106 -0.79 3.39 -24.80
CA LEU A 106 -0.49 2.15 -25.51
C LEU A 106 -1.40 1.93 -26.72
N GLU A 107 -2.70 2.24 -26.61
CA GLU A 107 -3.63 2.18 -27.74
C GLU A 107 -3.18 3.09 -28.88
N VAL A 108 -2.82 4.35 -28.59
CA VAL A 108 -2.31 5.29 -29.60
C VAL A 108 -0.98 4.82 -30.23
N LEU A 109 -0.13 4.15 -29.46
CA LEU A 109 1.13 3.57 -29.95
C LEU A 109 0.89 2.37 -30.89
N LEU A 110 -0.09 1.54 -30.57
CA LEU A 110 -0.38 0.29 -31.28
C LEU A 110 -1.32 0.50 -32.49
N GLU A 111 -2.20 1.49 -32.45
CA GLU A 111 -3.12 1.83 -33.56
C GLU A 111 -2.43 2.53 -34.73
N ARG A 112 -1.22 3.06 -34.55
CA ARG A 112 -0.44 3.61 -35.67
C ARG A 112 0.27 2.47 -36.42
N PRO A 113 -0.07 2.20 -37.69
CA PRO A 113 0.81 1.38 -38.52
C PRO A 113 2.18 2.07 -38.54
N PRO A 114 3.31 1.32 -38.42
CA PRO A 114 4.63 1.92 -38.36
C PRO A 114 4.77 2.82 -39.59
N HIS A 115 4.88 4.13 -39.36
CA HIS A 115 5.30 5.03 -40.42
C HIS A 115 6.69 4.54 -40.82
N ARG A 116 6.79 3.84 -41.96
CA ARG A 116 8.03 3.40 -42.61
C ARG A 116 8.89 4.59 -43.10
N ARG A 117 8.83 5.72 -42.40
CA ARG A 117 9.57 6.96 -42.61
C ARG A 117 10.30 7.36 -41.32
N GLY A 118 10.90 6.38 -40.65
CA GLY A 118 11.94 6.58 -39.63
C GLY A 118 13.35 6.47 -40.20
N GLY A 119 13.54 6.79 -41.48
CA GLY A 119 14.84 6.80 -42.14
C GLY A 119 15.19 8.23 -42.54
N ILE A 120 16.34 8.72 -42.10
CA ILE A 120 16.92 9.95 -42.65
C ILE A 120 17.27 9.64 -44.11
N GLN A 121 16.64 10.35 -45.06
CA GLN A 121 16.94 10.19 -46.49
C GLN A 121 18.37 10.67 -46.75
N LYS A 122 19.10 9.96 -47.62
CA LYS A 122 20.55 10.13 -47.80
C LYS A 122 20.88 11.54 -48.30
N GLU A 123 19.94 12.18 -49.00
CA GLU A 123 20.05 13.57 -49.44
C GLU A 123 20.13 14.57 -48.27
N HIS A 124 19.46 14.28 -47.15
CA HIS A 124 19.46 15.13 -45.94
C HIS A 124 20.77 15.03 -45.14
N LEU A 125 21.62 14.03 -45.43
CA LEU A 125 22.94 13.86 -44.81
C LEU A 125 24.04 14.67 -45.53
N SER A 126 23.77 15.19 -46.73
CA SER A 126 24.76 15.92 -47.54
C SER A 126 25.17 17.28 -46.95
N GLY A 127 24.33 17.87 -46.10
CA GLY A 127 24.60 19.14 -45.39
C GLY A 127 25.31 18.98 -44.03
N LEU A 128 25.42 17.76 -43.52
CA LEU A 128 26.04 17.51 -42.21
C LEU A 128 27.54 17.30 -42.37
N LYS A 129 28.33 18.33 -42.07
CA LYS A 129 29.78 18.18 -41.95
C LYS A 129 30.09 17.35 -40.71
N PRO A 130 30.80 16.21 -40.83
CA PRO A 130 31.25 15.48 -39.65
C PRO A 130 32.23 16.35 -38.86
N VAL A 131 31.90 16.61 -37.60
CA VAL A 131 32.82 17.24 -36.65
C VAL A 131 33.94 16.24 -36.39
N ARG A 132 35.16 16.55 -36.87
CA ARG A 132 36.37 15.80 -36.51
C ARG A 132 36.67 16.07 -35.05
N ILE A 133 36.46 15.07 -34.19
CA ILE A 133 37.02 15.08 -32.85
C ILE A 133 38.51 14.76 -32.99
N PRO A 134 39.43 15.66 -32.59
CA PRO A 134 40.86 15.38 -32.69
C PRO A 134 41.23 14.23 -31.75
N ALA A 135 41.97 13.26 -32.28
CA ALA A 135 42.50 12.16 -31.50
C ALA A 135 43.45 12.73 -30.42
N MET A 136 43.20 12.42 -29.15
CA MET A 136 44.15 12.72 -28.09
C MET A 136 45.43 11.90 -28.35
N ALA A 137 46.52 12.61 -28.58
CA ALA A 137 47.85 12.02 -28.68
C ALA A 137 48.18 11.33 -27.35
N GLN A 138 48.42 10.02 -27.40
CA GLN A 138 49.12 9.34 -26.32
C GLN A 138 50.58 9.78 -26.37
N SER A 139 50.98 10.63 -25.42
CA SER A 139 52.38 10.97 -25.18
C SER A 139 53.08 9.80 -24.49
N ALA A 140 54.26 9.49 -25.03
CA ALA A 140 55.17 8.41 -24.68
C ALA A 140 55.69 8.42 -23.24
#